data_AF-A0A3M3A268-F1
#
_entry.id   AF-A0A3M3A268-F1
#
_cell.length_a   1.000
_cell.length_b   1.000
_cell.length_c   1.000
_cell.angle_alpha   90.00
_cell.angle_beta   90.00
_cell.angle_gamma   90.00
#
_symmetry.space_group_name_H-M   'P 1'
#
loop_
_entity.id
_entity.type
_entity.pdbx_description
1 polymer ?
#
loop_
_entity_poly.entity_id
_entity_poly.type
_entity_poly.pdbx_seq_one_letter_code
_entity_poly.pdbx_strand_id
1 'polypeptide(L)'
;PSAVELLSRFDDKQVQEMQESFAKDQRKRENKYLDQPLERQIAERADRMQKRLTPWIGKLNQVQKDRIQAWSASLGEQNKAWIDNRTRWQNLFLATVQQRQASDFPQRIAALLQDRETFWTPEYRKAYDQTEKAAISLLVDITAQSTPEQ
;
A
#
# COMPACT_ATOMS: atom_id res chain seq x y z
N PRO A 1 -4.62 -20.70 19.66
CA PRO A 1 -3.29 -20.05 19.75
C PRO A 1 -3.30 -18.68 19.07
N SER A 2 -2.68 -17.68 19.69
CA SER A 2 -2.49 -16.36 19.10
C SER A 2 -1.45 -16.39 17.97
N ALA A 3 -1.42 -15.37 17.11
CA ALA A 3 -0.36 -15.26 16.10
C ALA A 3 1.05 -15.19 16.75
N VAL A 4 1.16 -14.55 17.91
CA VAL A 4 2.41 -14.46 18.69
C VAL A 4 2.86 -15.85 19.16
N GLU A 5 1.94 -16.65 19.71
CA GLU A 5 2.22 -18.02 20.16
C GLU A 5 2.56 -18.96 19.00
N LEU A 6 1.97 -18.74 17.84
CA LEU A 6 2.29 -19.51 16.64
C LEU A 6 3.73 -19.22 16.20
N LEU A 7 4.11 -17.95 16.10
CA LEU A 7 5.41 -17.52 15.60
C LEU A 7 6.56 -17.86 16.55
N SER A 8 6.32 -17.90 17.87
CA SER A 8 7.35 -18.34 18.83
C SER A 8 7.73 -19.82 18.70
N ARG A 9 6.83 -20.64 18.14
CA ARG A 9 6.99 -22.08 17.97
C ARG A 9 7.54 -22.48 16.61
N PHE A 10 7.87 -21.51 15.74
CA PHE A 10 8.42 -21.83 14.44
C PHE A 10 9.74 -22.58 14.56
N ASP A 11 9.94 -23.59 13.72
CA ASP A 11 11.26 -24.16 13.49
C ASP A 11 12.04 -23.32 12.46
N ASP A 12 13.34 -23.60 12.30
CA ASP A 12 14.19 -22.82 11.39
C ASP A 12 13.77 -22.97 9.92
N LYS A 13 13.19 -24.12 9.55
CA LYS A 13 12.67 -24.35 8.20
C LYS A 13 11.47 -23.43 7.93
N GLN A 14 10.55 -23.29 8.87
CA GLN A 14 9.40 -22.39 8.75
C GLN A 14 9.84 -20.92 8.67
N VAL A 15 10.91 -20.53 9.39
CA VAL A 15 11.49 -19.19 9.25
C VAL A 15 12.10 -18.98 7.85
N GLN A 16 12.81 -19.98 7.33
CA GLN A 16 13.36 -19.92 5.97
C GLN A 16 12.26 -19.85 4.90
N GLU A 17 11.22 -20.67 4.99
CA GLU A 17 10.07 -20.64 4.06
C GLU A 17 9.37 -19.27 4.08
N MET A 18 9.26 -18.64 5.25
CA MET A 18 8.75 -17.27 5.37
C MET A 18 9.63 -16.25 4.63
N GLN A 19 10.95 -16.33 4.81
CA GLN A 19 11.90 -15.46 4.11
C GLN A 19 11.78 -15.60 2.58
N GLU A 20 11.73 -16.83 2.07
CA GLU A 20 11.58 -17.11 0.64
C GLU A 20 10.25 -16.58 0.09
N SER A 21 9.17 -16.76 0.85
CA SER A 21 7.84 -16.25 0.53
C SER A 21 7.82 -14.72 0.45
N PHE A 22 8.46 -14.03 1.40
CA PHE A 22 8.58 -12.57 1.36
C PHE A 22 9.40 -12.09 0.16
N ALA A 23 10.54 -12.72 -0.12
CA ALA A 23 11.37 -12.38 -1.28
C ALA A 23 10.63 -12.62 -2.62
N LYS A 24 9.76 -13.63 -2.68
CA LYS A 24 8.90 -13.89 -3.84
C LYS A 24 7.78 -12.85 -3.97
N ASP A 25 7.11 -12.49 -2.88
CA ASP A 25 6.05 -11.46 -2.86
C ASP A 25 6.62 -10.09 -3.26
N GLN A 26 7.82 -9.74 -2.79
CA GLN A 26 8.52 -8.51 -3.15
C GLN A 26 8.72 -8.42 -4.67
N ARG A 27 9.43 -9.39 -5.26
CA ARG A 27 9.70 -9.44 -6.70
C ARG A 27 8.41 -9.40 -7.52
N LYS A 28 7.37 -10.12 -7.09
CA LYS A 28 6.07 -10.11 -7.76
C LYS A 28 5.44 -8.70 -7.78
N ARG A 29 5.56 -7.93 -6.70
CA ARG A 29 4.99 -6.57 -6.61
C ARG A 29 5.81 -5.57 -7.40
N GLU A 30 7.13 -5.63 -7.32
CA GLU A 30 8.03 -4.81 -8.13
C GLU A 30 7.73 -5.01 -9.62
N ASN A 31 7.71 -6.26 -10.09
CA ASN A 31 7.39 -6.58 -11.47
C ASN A 31 5.99 -6.10 -11.88
N LYS A 32 5.01 -6.18 -10.98
CA LYS A 32 3.64 -5.78 -11.29
C LYS A 32 3.44 -4.26 -11.32
N TYR A 33 4.15 -3.51 -10.49
CA TYR A 33 3.82 -2.11 -10.24
C TYR A 33 4.93 -1.12 -10.59
N LEU A 34 6.20 -1.56 -10.63
CA LEU A 34 7.36 -0.70 -10.85
C LEU A 34 8.10 -1.00 -12.16
N ASP A 35 7.84 -2.13 -12.81
CA ASP A 35 8.47 -2.51 -14.10
C ASP A 35 7.95 -1.70 -15.31
N GLN A 36 7.17 -0.65 -15.06
CA GLN A 36 6.66 0.23 -16.09
C GLN A 36 6.98 1.70 -15.77
N PRO A 37 7.18 2.54 -16.80
CA PRO A 37 7.41 3.98 -16.63
C PRO A 37 6.35 4.64 -15.75
N LEU A 38 6.75 5.64 -14.98
CA LEU A 38 5.88 6.32 -14.01
C LEU A 38 4.61 6.87 -14.68
N GLU A 39 4.73 7.40 -15.89
CA GLU A 39 3.64 7.94 -16.69
C GLU A 39 2.56 6.88 -16.95
N ARG A 40 2.98 5.63 -17.21
CA ARG A 40 2.06 4.51 -17.39
C ARG A 40 1.40 4.12 -16.07
N GLN A 41 2.15 4.12 -14.96
CA GLN A 41 1.56 3.88 -13.63
C GLN A 41 0.47 4.91 -13.29
N ILE A 42 0.72 6.19 -13.61
CA ILE A 42 -0.20 7.30 -13.42
C ILE A 42 -1.46 7.09 -14.30
N ALA A 43 -1.30 6.77 -15.58
CA ALA A 43 -2.42 6.53 -16.48
C ALA A 43 -3.30 5.35 -16.00
N GLU A 44 -2.69 4.24 -15.60
CA GLU A 44 -3.43 3.07 -15.10
C GLU A 44 -4.12 3.34 -13.76
N ARG A 45 -3.52 4.15 -12.89
CA ARG A 45 -4.16 4.60 -11.64
C ARG A 45 -5.39 5.47 -11.93
N ALA A 46 -5.31 6.37 -12.92
CA ALA A 46 -6.44 7.17 -13.35
C ALA A 46 -7.57 6.31 -13.92
N ASP A 47 -7.26 5.35 -14.79
CA ASP A 47 -8.25 4.41 -15.36
C ASP A 47 -8.95 3.59 -14.27
N ARG A 48 -8.20 3.05 -13.29
CA ARG A 48 -8.80 2.35 -12.15
C ARG A 48 -9.73 3.23 -11.33
N MET A 49 -9.39 4.50 -11.13
CA MET A 49 -10.24 5.43 -10.41
C MET A 49 -11.50 5.78 -11.21
N GLN A 50 -11.37 6.01 -12.52
CA GLN A 50 -12.53 6.20 -13.40
C GLN A 50 -13.50 5.02 -13.30
N LYS A 51 -13.00 3.79 -13.45
CA LYS A 51 -13.78 2.56 -13.32
C LYS A 51 -14.42 2.41 -11.93
N ARG A 52 -13.74 2.85 -10.87
CA ARG A 52 -14.27 2.82 -9.51
C ARG A 52 -15.40 3.82 -9.30
N LEU A 53 -15.34 4.99 -9.92
CA LEU A 53 -16.33 6.06 -9.76
C LEU A 53 -17.57 5.83 -10.61
N THR A 54 -17.43 5.34 -11.85
CA THR A 54 -18.54 5.17 -12.81
C THR A 54 -19.80 4.48 -12.23
N PRO A 55 -19.71 3.40 -11.41
CA PRO A 55 -20.89 2.78 -10.82
C PRO A 55 -21.69 3.66 -9.86
N TRP A 56 -21.08 4.73 -9.33
CA TRP A 56 -21.67 5.59 -8.30
C TRP A 56 -22.19 6.92 -8.86
N ILE A 57 -21.53 7.47 -9.88
CA ILE A 57 -21.82 8.82 -10.42
C ILE A 57 -22.16 8.80 -11.91
N GLY A 58 -22.38 7.61 -12.47
CA GLY A 58 -22.66 7.43 -13.88
C GLY A 58 -21.46 7.72 -14.80
N LYS A 59 -21.75 8.00 -16.07
CA LYS A 59 -20.72 8.21 -17.09
C LYS A 59 -19.96 9.51 -16.84
N LEU A 60 -18.65 9.40 -16.63
CA LEU A 60 -17.77 10.55 -16.39
C LEU A 60 -17.71 11.49 -17.60
N ASN A 61 -17.93 12.78 -17.36
CA ASN A 61 -17.71 13.85 -18.34
C ASN A 61 -16.20 14.17 -18.49
N GLN A 62 -15.85 15.01 -19.47
CA GLN A 62 -14.43 15.29 -19.76
C GLN A 62 -13.72 16.00 -18.60
N VAL A 63 -14.39 16.96 -17.95
CA VAL A 63 -13.83 17.71 -16.81
C VAL A 63 -13.51 16.76 -15.65
N GLN A 64 -14.41 15.82 -15.34
CA GLN A 64 -14.20 14.79 -14.31
C GLN A 64 -13.00 13.88 -14.67
N LYS A 65 -12.85 13.48 -15.93
CA LYS A 65 -11.71 12.66 -16.37
C LYS A 65 -10.38 13.39 -16.25
N ASP A 66 -10.33 14.65 -16.67
CA ASP A 66 -9.12 15.49 -16.56
C ASP A 66 -8.75 15.70 -15.09
N ARG A 67 -9.75 15.89 -14.22
CA ARG A 67 -9.54 16.01 -12.78
C ARG A 67 -8.98 14.72 -12.16
N ILE A 68 -9.44 13.55 -12.60
CA ILE A 68 -8.91 12.25 -12.18
C ILE A 68 -7.47 12.06 -12.68
N GLN A 69 -7.15 12.51 -13.89
CA GLN A 69 -5.78 12.45 -14.42
C GLN A 69 -4.83 13.33 -13.59
N ALA A 70 -5.24 14.56 -13.28
CA ALA A 70 -4.47 15.47 -12.42
C ALA A 70 -4.29 14.91 -11.00
N TRP A 71 -5.35 14.33 -10.42
CA TRP A 71 -5.27 13.61 -9.14
C TRP A 71 -4.24 12.48 -9.22
N SER A 72 -4.32 11.64 -10.25
CA SER A 72 -3.42 10.50 -10.39
C SER A 72 -1.97 10.93 -10.51
N ALA A 73 -1.70 11.98 -11.29
CA ALA A 73 -0.35 12.55 -11.45
C ALA A 73 0.19 13.14 -10.14
N SER A 74 -0.67 13.80 -9.35
CA SER A 74 -0.28 14.41 -8.07
C SER A 74 0.27 13.42 -7.04
N LEU A 75 -0.09 12.13 -7.17
CA LEU A 75 0.35 11.07 -6.26
C LEU A 75 1.75 10.52 -6.59
N GLY A 76 2.32 10.87 -7.75
CA GLY A 76 3.67 10.49 -8.15
C GLY A 76 3.96 8.98 -7.98
N GLU A 77 5.13 8.68 -7.43
CA GLU A 77 5.69 7.34 -7.20
C GLU A 77 5.08 6.60 -6.00
N GLN A 78 3.80 6.80 -5.71
CA GLN A 78 3.08 6.15 -4.60
C GLN A 78 3.31 4.62 -4.50
N ASN A 79 3.35 3.91 -5.63
CA ASN A 79 3.59 2.46 -5.66
C ASN A 79 4.96 2.11 -5.07
N LYS A 80 5.99 2.91 -5.39
CA LYS A 80 7.35 2.71 -4.89
C LYS A 80 7.40 2.91 -3.39
N ALA A 81 6.88 4.04 -2.90
CA ALA A 81 6.84 4.31 -1.46
C ALA A 81 6.10 3.21 -0.68
N TRP A 82 4.99 2.70 -1.23
CA TRP A 82 4.25 1.59 -0.62
C TRP A 82 5.02 0.26 -0.62
N ILE A 83 5.67 -0.08 -1.73
CA ILE A 83 6.48 -1.29 -1.84
C ILE A 83 7.67 -1.22 -0.88
N ASP A 84 8.43 -0.13 -0.89
CA ASP A 84 9.61 0.07 -0.04
C ASP A 84 9.24 -0.04 1.45
N ASN A 85 8.10 0.56 1.85
CA ASN A 85 7.59 0.45 3.22
C ASN A 85 7.20 -0.98 3.59
N ARG A 86 6.56 -1.71 2.67
CA ARG A 86 6.21 -3.12 2.87
C ARG A 86 7.47 -3.98 3.03
N THR A 87 8.49 -3.77 2.20
CA THR A 87 9.78 -4.47 2.28
C THR A 87 10.44 -4.23 3.63
N ARG A 88 10.48 -2.97 4.10
CA ARG A 88 10.99 -2.63 5.43
C ARG A 88 10.24 -3.39 6.53
N TRP A 89 8.91 -3.37 6.50
CA TRP A 89 8.09 -4.08 7.49
C TRP A 89 8.37 -5.59 7.46
N GLN A 90 8.44 -6.21 6.27
CA GLN A 90 8.76 -7.63 6.11
C GLN A 90 10.14 -8.00 6.68
N ASN A 91 11.15 -7.14 6.46
CA ASN A 91 12.49 -7.34 7.00
C ASN A 91 12.52 -7.24 8.53
N LEU A 92 11.82 -6.25 9.11
CA LEU A 92 11.69 -6.12 10.57
C LEU A 92 10.95 -7.31 11.18
N PHE A 93 9.89 -7.77 10.50
CA PHE A 93 9.13 -8.94 10.91
C PHE A 93 9.99 -10.20 10.90
N LEU A 94 10.68 -10.46 9.79
CA LEU A 94 11.57 -11.62 9.67
C LEU A 94 12.69 -11.58 10.71
N ALA A 95 13.36 -10.44 10.90
CA ALA A 95 14.41 -10.28 11.90
C ALA A 95 13.90 -10.55 13.33
N THR A 96 12.66 -10.16 13.62
CA THR A 96 12.03 -10.44 14.92
C THR A 96 11.70 -11.93 15.10
N VAL A 97 11.19 -12.59 14.05
CA VAL A 97 10.91 -14.04 14.06
C VAL A 97 12.21 -14.87 14.11
N GLN A 98 13.31 -14.40 13.50
CA GLN A 98 14.62 -15.04 13.65
C GLN A 98 15.10 -15.04 15.10
N GLN A 99 14.74 -14.01 15.88
CA GLN A 99 15.03 -13.87 17.30
C GLN A 99 13.89 -14.34 18.21
N ARG A 100 13.04 -15.26 17.74
CA ARG A 100 11.83 -15.73 18.46
C ARG A 100 12.03 -16.32 19.86
N GLN A 101 13.26 -16.69 20.21
CA GLN A 101 13.62 -17.20 21.54
C GLN A 101 14.02 -16.09 22.53
N ALA A 102 14.11 -14.84 22.09
CA ALA A 102 14.37 -13.70 22.96
C ALA A 102 13.21 -13.48 23.93
N SER A 103 13.52 -13.07 25.17
CA SER A 103 12.51 -12.84 26.21
C SER A 103 11.52 -11.73 25.86
N ASP A 104 11.93 -10.76 25.04
CA ASP A 104 11.14 -9.63 24.56
C ASP A 104 10.39 -9.92 23.24
N PHE A 105 10.53 -11.12 22.67
CA PHE A 105 9.91 -11.49 21.40
C PHE A 105 8.38 -11.22 21.37
N PRO A 106 7.58 -11.64 22.36
CA PRO A 106 6.13 -11.42 22.33
C PRO A 106 5.76 -9.93 22.20
N GLN A 107 6.47 -9.05 22.89
CA GLN A 107 6.25 -7.62 22.83
C GLN A 107 6.61 -7.04 21.45
N ARG A 108 7.79 -7.40 20.92
CA ARG A 108 8.28 -6.88 19.63
C ARG A 108 7.40 -7.32 18.46
N ILE A 109 7.00 -8.60 18.42
CA ILE A 109 6.17 -9.12 17.35
C ILE A 109 4.73 -8.61 17.45
N ALA A 110 4.20 -8.41 18.67
CA ALA A 110 2.90 -7.77 18.87
C ALA A 110 2.88 -6.34 18.33
N ALA A 111 3.91 -5.53 18.64
CA ALA A 111 4.03 -4.18 18.10
C ALA A 111 4.04 -4.16 16.57
N LEU A 112 4.76 -5.09 15.92
CA LEU A 112 4.78 -5.20 14.46
C LEU A 112 3.43 -5.60 13.85
N LEU A 113 2.57 -6.30 14.59
CA LEU A 113 1.25 -6.74 14.15
C LEU A 113 0.15 -5.70 14.43
N GLN A 114 0.25 -4.98 15.56
CA GLN A 114 -0.78 -4.08 16.08
C GLN A 114 -0.49 -2.61 15.75
N ASP A 115 0.78 -2.18 15.87
CA ASP A 115 1.20 -0.78 15.77
C ASP A 115 2.00 -0.53 14.48
N ARG A 116 1.46 -1.00 13.35
CA ARG A 116 2.18 -1.02 12.06
C ARG A 116 2.66 0.36 11.61
N GLU A 117 1.92 1.42 11.96
CA GLU A 117 2.25 2.79 11.60
C GLU A 117 3.54 3.27 12.24
N THR A 118 3.88 2.79 13.44
CA THR A 118 5.15 3.11 14.12
C THR A 118 6.36 2.70 13.29
N PHE A 119 6.19 1.70 12.43
CA PHE A 119 7.26 1.15 11.59
C PHE A 119 7.29 1.72 10.16
N TRP A 120 6.37 2.64 9.83
CA TRP A 120 6.34 3.25 8.51
C TRP A 120 7.62 4.00 8.19
N THR A 121 8.04 3.96 6.93
CA THR A 121 9.07 4.88 6.46
C THR A 121 8.54 6.32 6.47
N PRO A 122 9.39 7.33 6.71
CA PRO A 122 8.99 8.73 6.60
C PRO A 122 8.36 9.07 5.24
N GLU A 123 8.91 8.50 4.16
CA GLU A 123 8.44 8.70 2.79
C GLU A 123 7.03 8.14 2.60
N TYR A 124 6.77 6.93 3.12
CA TYR A 124 5.45 6.33 3.01
C TYR A 124 4.41 7.03 3.87
N ARG A 125 4.77 7.48 5.07
CA ARG A 125 3.87 8.30 5.90
C ARG A 125 3.43 9.55 5.14
N LYS A 126 4.38 10.29 4.57
CA LYS A 126 4.07 11.47 3.75
C LYS A 126 3.19 11.12 2.55
N ALA A 127 3.51 10.05 1.83
CA ALA A 127 2.74 9.61 0.67
C ALA A 127 1.31 9.17 1.05
N TYR A 128 1.14 8.52 2.20
CA TYR A 128 -0.14 8.11 2.74
C TYR A 128 -1.02 9.32 3.07
N ASP A 129 -0.50 10.27 3.85
CA ASP A 129 -1.22 11.49 4.23
C ASP A 129 -1.63 12.33 3.00
N GLN A 130 -0.73 12.42 2.02
CA GLN A 130 -1.03 13.09 0.76
C GLN A 130 -2.12 12.36 -0.04
N THR A 131 -2.09 11.02 -0.08
CA THR A 131 -3.05 10.21 -0.81
C THR A 131 -4.46 10.38 -0.25
N GLU A 132 -4.61 10.36 1.07
CA GLU A 132 -5.91 10.52 1.73
C GLU A 132 -6.53 11.88 1.40
N LYS A 133 -5.77 12.96 1.61
CA LYS A 133 -6.20 14.33 1.31
C LYS A 133 -6.57 14.51 -0.17
N ALA A 134 -5.74 13.96 -1.07
CA ALA A 134 -5.98 14.03 -2.50
C ALA A 134 -7.25 13.26 -2.92
N ALA A 135 -7.54 12.11 -2.30
CA ALA A 135 -8.75 11.34 -2.57
C ALA A 135 -10.01 12.07 -2.11
N ILE A 136 -9.98 12.68 -0.92
CA ILE A 136 -11.11 13.50 -0.42
C ILE A 136 -11.35 14.68 -1.36
N SER A 137 -10.30 15.42 -1.71
CA SER A 137 -10.40 16.54 -2.66
C SER A 137 -10.93 16.10 -4.02
N LEU A 138 -10.49 14.95 -4.54
CA LEU A 138 -11.02 14.40 -5.78
C LEU A 138 -12.53 14.18 -5.68
N LEU A 139 -13.03 13.55 -4.62
CA LEU A 139 -14.45 13.25 -4.48
C LEU A 139 -15.30 14.53 -4.42
N VAL A 140 -14.84 15.54 -3.66
CA VAL A 140 -15.51 16.85 -3.59
C VAL A 140 -15.61 17.49 -4.98
N ASP A 141 -14.49 17.54 -5.71
CA ASP A 141 -14.45 18.16 -7.03
C ASP A 141 -15.34 17.40 -8.02
N ILE A 142 -15.32 16.06 -7.98
CA ILE A 142 -16.11 15.22 -8.88
C ILE A 142 -17.61 15.42 -8.64
N THR A 143 -18.05 15.49 -7.37
CA THR A 143 -19.45 15.77 -7.03
C THR A 143 -19.87 17.17 -7.44
N ALA A 144 -19.00 18.18 -7.25
CA ALA A 144 -19.28 19.55 -7.70
C ALA A 144 -19.36 19.68 -9.24
N GLN A 145 -18.74 18.76 -9.98
CA GLN A 145 -18.72 18.70 -11.43
C GLN A 145 -19.77 17.77 -12.04
N SER A 146 -20.60 17.13 -11.20
CA SER A 146 -21.69 16.27 -11.67
C SER A 146 -22.79 17.08 -12.34
N THR A 147 -23.40 16.51 -13.38
CA THR A 147 -24.61 17.06 -14.02
C THR A 147 -25.87 16.66 -13.24
N PRO A 148 -27.05 17.27 -13.51
CA PRO A 148 -28.30 16.87 -12.86
C PRO A 148 -28.69 15.39 -13.07
N GLU A 149 -28.20 14.77 -14.15
CA GLU A 149 -28.44 13.36 -14.48
C GLU A 149 -27.43 12.38 -13.81
N GLN A 150 -26.43 12.90 -13.10
CA GLN A 150 -25.40 12.16 -12.35
C GLN A 150 -25.64 12.24 -10.84
#